data_AF-A0AA95M9C9-F1
#
_entry.id   AF-A0AA95M9C9-F1
#
_cell.length_a   1.000
_cell.length_b   1.000
_cell.length_c   1.000
_cell.angle_alpha   90.00
_cell.angle_beta   90.00
_cell.angle_gamma   90.00
#
_symmetry.space_group_name_H-M   'P 1'
#
loop_
_entity.id
_entity.type
_entity.pdbx_description
1 polymer ?
#
loop_
_entity_poly.entity_id
_entity_poly.type
_entity_poly.pdbx_seq_one_letter_code
_entity_poly.pdbx_strand_id
1 'polypeptide(L)'
;MSEMEKVISFLFGIAMNALIIMALLSLNGKINRQKKWLSILSLISTIIFSFIPTTGTRVDKDLWEYHLGFPAEGFIYRGGWDINFSSLGFIYNFFFFYWVFKFILKVREVGVAIAKGLKSQS
;
A
#
# COMPACT_ATOMS: atom_id res chain seq x y z
N MET A 1 28.01 -2.56 -4.48
CA MET A 1 26.79 -3.21 -5.01
C MET A 1 26.55 -2.65 -6.39
N SER A 2 26.45 -3.50 -7.40
CA SER A 2 26.20 -3.06 -8.77
C SER A 2 24.75 -2.56 -8.93
N GLU A 3 24.50 -1.68 -9.90
CA GLU A 3 23.13 -1.19 -10.19
C GLU A 3 22.16 -2.35 -10.49
N MET A 4 22.65 -3.42 -11.12
CA MET A 4 21.88 -4.64 -11.38
C MET A 4 21.48 -5.37 -10.08
N GLU A 5 22.39 -5.46 -9.10
CA GLU A 5 22.09 -6.05 -7.80
C GLU A 5 21.00 -5.27 -7.05
N LYS A 6 21.00 -3.93 -7.19
CA LYS A 6 19.96 -3.07 -6.60
C LYS A 6 18.59 -3.36 -7.21
N VAL A 7 18.50 -3.41 -8.54
CA VAL A 7 17.25 -3.73 -9.24
C VAL A 7 16.73 -5.12 -8.86
N ILE A 8 17.62 -6.12 -8.78
CA ILE A 8 17.24 -7.47 -8.38
C ILE A 8 16.71 -7.50 -6.94
N SER A 9 17.40 -6.85 -6.01
CA SER A 9 16.97 -6.77 -4.61
C SER A 9 15.61 -6.09 -4.46
N PHE A 10 15.35 -5.08 -5.29
CA PHE A 10 14.08 -4.36 -5.34
C PHE A 10 12.92 -5.26 -5.83
N LEU A 11 13.12 -5.94 -6.97
CA LEU A 11 12.11 -6.86 -7.52
C LEU A 11 11.82 -8.01 -6.56
N PHE A 12 12.85 -8.52 -5.88
CA PHE A 12 12.72 -9.55 -4.86
C PHE A 12 11.91 -9.07 -3.66
N GLY A 13 12.14 -7.84 -3.18
CA GLY A 13 11.36 -7.21 -2.13
C GLY A 13 9.87 -7.14 -2.47
N ILE A 14 9.52 -6.66 -3.67
CA ILE A 14 8.13 -6.60 -4.13
C ILE A 14 7.50 -8.00 -4.18
N ALA A 15 8.20 -8.98 -4.73
CA ALA A 15 7.71 -10.35 -4.86
C ALA A 15 7.44 -10.98 -3.48
N MET A 16 8.37 -10.85 -2.53
CA MET A 16 8.21 -11.37 -1.17
C MET A 16 7.00 -10.74 -0.46
N ASN A 17 6.83 -9.42 -0.56
CA ASN A 17 5.70 -8.74 0.08
C ASN A 17 4.36 -9.13 -0.58
N ALA A 18 4.32 -9.28 -1.90
CA ALA A 18 3.14 -9.77 -2.61
C ALA A 18 2.74 -11.19 -2.16
N LEU A 19 3.72 -12.07 -1.94
CA LEU A 19 3.49 -13.42 -1.40
C LEU A 19 2.95 -13.38 0.03
N ILE A 20 3.52 -12.56 0.92
CA ILE A 20 3.04 -12.38 2.29
C ILE A 20 1.59 -11.88 2.30
N ILE A 21 1.28 -10.87 1.48
CA ILE A 21 -0.08 -10.35 1.33
C ILE A 21 -1.03 -11.44 0.82
N MET A 22 -0.62 -12.21 -0.19
CA MET A 22 -1.43 -13.29 -0.74
C MET A 22 -1.70 -14.38 0.29
N ALA A 23 -0.69 -14.77 1.07
CA ALA A 23 -0.83 -15.71 2.17
C ALA A 23 -1.80 -15.16 3.22
N LEU A 24 -1.63 -13.92 3.68
CA LEU A 24 -2.51 -13.25 4.66
C LEU A 24 -3.97 -13.19 4.19
N LEU A 25 -4.21 -12.90 2.91
CA LEU A 25 -5.55 -12.87 2.35
C LEU A 25 -6.16 -14.26 2.17
N SER A 26 -5.32 -15.26 1.89
CA SER A 26 -5.72 -16.68 1.74
C SER A 26 -6.07 -17.34 3.07
N LEU A 27 -5.51 -16.87 4.20
CA LEU A 27 -5.87 -17.36 5.55
C LEU A 27 -7.37 -17.24 5.86
N ASN A 28 -8.07 -16.28 5.25
CA ASN A 28 -9.51 -16.06 5.42
C ASN A 28 -10.39 -16.82 4.41
N GLY A 29 -9.87 -17.87 3.76
CA GLY A 29 -10.61 -18.74 2.84
C GLY A 29 -10.56 -18.29 1.36
N LYS A 30 -11.52 -18.76 0.55
CA LYS A 30 -11.54 -18.46 -0.90
C LYS A 30 -11.63 -16.96 -1.17
N ILE A 31 -10.61 -16.41 -1.82
CA ILE A 31 -10.58 -14.99 -2.22
C ILE A 31 -11.61 -14.76 -3.35
N ASN A 32 -12.71 -14.08 -3.00
CA ASN A 32 -13.72 -13.64 -3.97
C ASN A 32 -13.12 -12.67 -5.01
N ARG A 33 -13.70 -12.63 -6.23
CA ARG A 33 -13.30 -11.73 -7.33
C ARG A 33 -13.20 -10.27 -6.89
N GLN A 34 -14.15 -9.78 -6.08
CA GLN A 34 -14.09 -8.41 -5.54
C GLN A 34 -12.88 -8.18 -4.63
N LYS A 35 -12.59 -9.13 -3.73
CA LYS A 35 -11.41 -9.07 -2.86
C LYS A 35 -10.11 -9.08 -3.68
N LYS A 36 -10.04 -9.88 -4.75
CA LYS A 36 -8.88 -9.89 -5.68
C LYS A 36 -8.66 -8.52 -6.33
N TRP A 37 -9.71 -7.92 -6.89
CA TRP A 37 -9.61 -6.61 -7.53
C TRP A 37 -9.23 -5.50 -6.54
N LEU A 38 -9.78 -5.54 -5.32
CA LEU A 38 -9.39 -4.63 -4.24
C LEU A 38 -7.90 -4.78 -3.92
N SER A 39 -7.40 -6.01 -3.79
CA SER A 39 -5.99 -6.27 -3.53
C SER A 39 -5.09 -5.78 -4.66
N ILE A 40 -5.44 -6.03 -5.93
CA ILE A 40 -4.66 -5.54 -7.08
C ILE A 40 -4.60 -4.01 -7.08
N LEU A 41 -5.74 -3.35 -6.88
CA LEU A 41 -5.80 -1.89 -6.84
C LEU A 41 -4.95 -1.32 -5.68
N SER A 42 -5.01 -1.95 -4.52
CA SER A 42 -4.22 -1.58 -3.34
C SER A 42 -2.71 -1.73 -3.58
N LEU A 43 -2.32 -2.80 -4.27
CA LEU A 43 -0.92 -3.04 -4.64
C LEU A 43 -0.41 -1.97 -5.61
N ILE A 44 -1.18 -1.66 -6.66
CA ILE A 44 -0.83 -0.61 -7.64
C ILE A 44 -0.70 0.74 -6.93
N SER A 45 -1.66 1.12 -6.09
CA SER A 45 -1.58 2.35 -5.32
C SER A 45 -0.35 2.36 -4.40
N THR A 46 -0.07 1.26 -3.70
CA THR A 46 1.12 1.16 -2.86
C THR A 46 2.39 1.40 -3.65
N ILE A 47 2.54 0.78 -4.83
CA ILE A 47 3.71 0.95 -5.69
C ILE A 47 3.83 2.41 -6.13
N ILE A 48 2.76 3.01 -6.67
CA ILE A 48 2.76 4.40 -7.15
C ILE A 48 3.11 5.38 -6.03
N PHE A 49 2.47 5.26 -4.87
CA PHE A 49 2.68 6.16 -3.75
C PHE A 49 4.03 5.95 -3.07
N SER A 50 4.59 4.76 -3.14
CA SER A 50 5.94 4.54 -2.63
C SER A 50 6.94 5.31 -3.52
N PHE A 51 6.76 5.41 -4.84
CA PHE A 51 7.65 6.25 -5.68
C PHE A 51 7.56 7.76 -5.42
N ILE A 52 6.62 8.22 -4.60
CA ILE A 52 6.57 9.61 -4.15
C ILE A 52 7.52 9.70 -2.94
N PRO A 53 8.73 10.26 -3.09
CA PRO A 53 9.58 10.49 -1.93
C PRO A 53 8.81 11.37 -0.94
N THR A 54 8.77 10.95 0.32
CA THR A 54 8.26 11.76 1.43
C THR A 54 9.17 12.96 1.59
N THR A 55 8.90 14.02 0.83
CA THR A 55 9.61 15.31 0.90
C THR A 55 9.21 16.03 2.19
N GLY A 56 9.68 15.50 3.32
CA GLY A 56 9.79 16.19 4.59
C GLY A 56 11.25 16.57 4.79
N THR A 57 11.61 17.81 4.47
CA THR A 57 12.92 18.39 4.82
C THR A 57 13.12 18.34 6.33
N ARG A 58 14.01 17.49 6.85
CA ARG A 58 14.63 17.74 8.18
C ARG A 58 16.10 17.36 8.21
N VAL A 59 16.86 18.42 8.45
CA VAL A 59 18.25 18.50 8.86
C VAL A 59 18.44 17.82 10.23
N ASP A 60 19.63 17.26 10.42
CA ASP A 60 20.23 16.73 11.66
C ASP A 60 19.78 15.33 12.10
N LYS A 61 20.66 14.32 12.03
CA LYS A 61 21.78 13.99 12.96
C LYS A 61 21.26 13.54 14.33
N ASP A 62 21.57 12.28 14.64
CA ASP A 62 21.54 11.65 15.95
C ASP A 62 20.21 11.77 16.73
N LEU A 63 19.37 10.74 16.62
CA LEU A 63 18.55 10.14 17.70
C LEU A 63 17.44 9.28 17.07
N TRP A 64 17.46 7.97 17.32
CA TRP A 64 16.29 7.08 17.24
C TRP A 64 15.38 7.26 16.01
N GLU A 65 15.88 6.88 14.82
CA GLU A 65 15.16 6.98 13.54
C GLU A 65 13.95 6.01 13.47
N TYR A 66 12.83 6.39 14.10
CA TYR A 66 11.49 5.89 13.77
C TYR A 66 10.77 6.98 12.98
N HIS A 67 10.96 7.01 11.67
CA HIS A 67 10.26 7.95 10.80
C HIS A 67 9.19 7.21 9.99
N LEU A 68 7.94 7.37 10.43
CA LEU A 68 6.77 6.95 9.68
C LEU A 68 6.25 8.18 8.90
N GLY A 69 6.79 8.40 7.69
CA GLY A 69 6.24 9.32 6.69
C GLY A 69 5.01 8.73 5.98
N PHE A 70 4.17 9.57 5.34
CA PHE A 70 2.77 9.26 4.99
C PHE A 70 2.59 8.15 3.92
N PRO A 71 1.70 7.13 4.12
CA PRO A 71 1.09 6.65 5.37
C PRO A 71 2.09 5.94 6.30
N ALA A 72 2.99 5.13 5.72
CA ALA A 72 4.24 4.66 6.33
C ALA A 72 5.38 4.76 5.30
N GLU A 73 6.60 5.00 5.77
CA GLU A 73 7.77 5.19 4.92
C GLU A 73 8.09 3.89 4.16
N GLY A 74 7.64 3.82 2.90
CA GLY A 74 7.87 2.66 2.03
C GLY A 74 9.28 2.63 1.45
N PHE A 75 9.89 3.80 1.28
CA PHE A 75 11.27 3.97 0.84
C PHE A 75 11.98 5.06 1.63
N ILE A 76 13.23 4.79 2.01
CA ILE A 76 14.13 5.79 2.56
C ILE A 76 15.08 6.20 1.44
N TYR A 77 15.01 7.45 0.98
CA TYR A 77 15.94 8.03 0.03
C TYR A 77 17.05 8.77 0.79
N ARG A 78 18.27 8.20 0.87
CA ARG A 78 19.43 8.83 1.55
C ARG A 78 20.33 9.65 0.62
N GLY A 79 19.89 9.96 -0.62
CA GLY A 79 20.70 10.60 -1.66
C GLY A 79 21.42 9.57 -2.55
N GLY A 80 21.47 9.82 -3.86
CA GLY A 80 21.94 8.85 -4.87
C GLY A 80 20.87 7.82 -5.27
N TRP A 81 21.21 6.80 -6.06
CA TRP A 81 20.34 5.63 -6.35
C TRP A 81 20.30 4.63 -5.16
N ASP A 82 20.36 5.14 -3.93
CA ASP A 82 20.28 4.34 -2.70
C ASP A 82 18.86 4.40 -2.16
N ILE A 83 18.02 3.54 -2.75
CA ILE A 83 16.64 3.30 -2.36
C ILE A 83 16.65 2.17 -1.32
N ASN A 84 16.43 2.47 -0.05
CA ASN A 84 16.28 1.42 0.97
C ASN A 84 14.80 1.03 1.06
N PHE A 85 14.51 -0.26 0.83
CA PHE A 85 13.15 -0.79 0.78
C PHE A 85 12.68 -1.19 2.19
N SER A 86 11.63 -0.52 2.67
CA SER A 86 11.01 -0.85 3.96
C SER A 86 9.83 -1.78 3.73
N SER A 87 10.06 -3.09 3.91
CA SER A 87 8.99 -4.10 3.79
C SER A 87 7.79 -3.80 4.69
N LEU A 88 8.03 -3.28 5.90
CA LEU A 88 6.96 -2.93 6.84
C LEU A 88 6.13 -1.73 6.34
N GLY A 89 6.78 -0.70 5.80
CA GLY A 89 6.09 0.45 5.20
C GLY A 89 5.25 0.03 3.99
N PHE A 90 5.80 -0.84 3.14
CA PHE A 90 5.10 -1.37 1.97
C PHE A 90 3.85 -2.18 2.36
N ILE A 91 3.96 -3.10 3.32
CA ILE A 91 2.82 -3.89 3.82
C ILE A 91 1.78 -2.99 4.46
N TYR A 92 2.19 -2.03 5.30
CA TYR A 92 1.27 -1.08 5.92
C TYR A 92 0.50 -0.28 4.88
N ASN A 93 1.20 0.29 3.89
CA ASN A 93 0.59 1.07 2.81
C ASN A 93 -0.40 0.22 2.00
N PHE A 94 -0.08 -1.06 1.74
CA PHE A 94 -1.00 -1.98 1.11
C PHE A 94 -2.31 -2.12 1.90
N PHE A 95 -2.22 -2.39 3.20
CA PHE A 95 -3.41 -2.55 4.03
C PHE A 95 -4.18 -1.23 4.17
N PHE A 96 -3.48 -0.11 4.28
CA PHE A 96 -4.09 1.21 4.30
C PHE A 96 -4.95 1.44 3.04
N PHE A 97 -4.38 1.29 1.85
CA PHE A 97 -5.14 1.44 0.60
C PHE A 97 -6.27 0.42 0.47
N TYR A 98 -6.03 -0.83 0.90
CA TYR A 98 -7.06 -1.87 0.92
C TYR A 98 -8.27 -1.47 1.76
N TRP A 99 -8.04 -0.94 2.96
CA TRP A 99 -9.11 -0.46 3.84
C TRP A 99 -9.80 0.79 3.27
N VAL A 100 -9.06 1.72 2.69
CA VAL A 100 -9.63 2.91 2.03
C VAL A 100 -10.56 2.51 0.88
N PHE A 101 -10.12 1.64 -0.03
CA PHE A 101 -10.96 1.19 -1.14
C PHE A 101 -12.17 0.38 -0.67
N LYS A 102 -11.99 -0.46 0.34
CA LYS A 102 -13.10 -1.18 0.98
C LYS A 102 -14.13 -0.22 1.57
N PHE A 103 -13.68 0.86 2.21
CA PHE A 103 -14.56 1.89 2.78
C PHE A 103 -15.33 2.64 1.69
N ILE A 104 -14.66 3.04 0.61
CA ILE A 104 -15.31 3.71 -0.55
C ILE A 104 -16.41 2.83 -1.15
N LEU A 105 -16.15 1.53 -1.35
CA LEU A 105 -17.17 0.61 -1.84
C LEU A 105 -18.36 0.51 -0.87
N LYS A 106 -18.09 0.48 0.43
CA LYS A 106 -19.16 0.40 1.43
C LYS A 106 -20.04 1.65 1.44
N VAL A 107 -19.44 2.85 1.36
CA VAL A 107 -20.17 4.12 1.26
C VAL A 107 -21.02 4.16 -0.01
N ARG A 108 -20.48 3.70 -1.14
CA ARG A 108 -21.25 3.59 -2.40
C ARG A 108 -22.45 2.67 -2.27
N GLU A 109 -22.28 1.49 -1.67
CA GLU A 109 -23.37 0.53 -1.45
C GLU A 109 -24.49 1.14 -0.61
N VAL A 110 -24.14 1.81 0.49
CA VAL A 110 -25.09 2.50 1.37
C VAL A 110 -25.82 3.62 0.62
N GLY A 111 -25.09 4.47 -0.12
CA GLY A 111 -25.69 5.54 -0.91
C GLY A 111 -26.68 5.03 -1.98
N VAL A 112 -26.34 3.94 -2.66
CA VAL A 112 -27.24 3.31 -3.64
C VAL A 112 -28.47 2.70 -2.98
N ALA A 113 -28.33 2.10 -1.80
CA ALA A 113 -29.47 1.55 -1.05
C ALA A 113 -30.45 2.66 -0.63
N ILE A 114 -29.94 3.79 -0.12
CA ILE A 114 -30.75 4.95 0.25
C ILE A 114 -31.49 5.51 -0.98
N ALA A 115 -30.80 5.71 -2.10
CA ALA A 115 -31.40 6.24 -3.33
C ALA A 115 -32.53 5.34 -3.88
N LYS A 116 -32.37 4.02 -3.81
CA LYS A 116 -33.42 3.06 -4.20
C LYS A 116 -34.62 3.10 -3.26
N GLY A 117 -34.38 3.22 -1.94
CA GLY A 117 -35.44 3.34 -0.95
C GLY A 117 -36.31 4.57 -1.16
N LEU A 118 -35.69 5.72 -1.48
CA LEU A 118 -36.40 6.97 -1.79
C LEU A 118 -37.28 6.86 -3.05
N LYS A 119 -36.77 6.21 -4.10
CA LYS A 119 -37.50 6.02 -5.37
C LYS A 119 -38.66 5.03 -5.27
N SER A 120 -38.68 4.16 -4.26
CA SER A 120 -39.77 3.23 -4.00
C SER A 120 -40.96 3.87 -3.28
N GLN A 121 -40.79 5.07 -2.73
CA GLN A 121 -41.83 5.80 -1.99
C GLN A 121 -42.45 6.97 -2.78
N SER A 122 -41.94 7.26 -3.99
CA SER A 122 -42.51 8.22 -4.95
C SER A 122 -43.35 7.52 -6.01
#